data_AF-A0A9P4S584-F1
#
_entry.id   AF-A0A9P4S584-F1
#
_cell.length_a   1.000
_cell.length_b   1.000
_cell.length_c   1.000
_cell.angle_alpha   90.00
_cell.angle_beta   90.00
_cell.angle_gamma   90.00
#
_symmetry.space_group_name_H-M   'P 1'
#
loop_
_entity.id
_entity.type
_entity.pdbx_description
1 polymer ?
#
loop_
_entity_poly.entity_id
_entity_poly.type
_entity_poly.pdbx_seq_one_letter_code
_entity_poly.pdbx_strand_id
1 'polypeptide(L)'
;MAPLTRSKRHDLLLDGRKSHSEYGTPQKSRFFNAFDTKDVNESLRSVASRTEVSKSTASRWLQQRDIMGSPSFRRTRKLSTRLGRKEIIAEEQCKMLVNPRENSVRKRKLDYQLEYHKINASVSTAQRALARIQITLGAISRRILRRKSLIKTVRIEKNTGKNIKTKQLCLFGNISTLRTKYTLIRTIRSEGIYSVSKAHV
;
A
#
# COMPACT_ATOMS: atom_id res chain seq x y z
N MET A 1 19.51 10.61 -49.54
CA MET A 1 19.77 11.41 -48.32
C MET A 1 18.78 10.97 -47.24
N ALA A 2 19.24 10.64 -46.04
CA ALA A 2 18.38 10.17 -44.96
C ALA A 2 17.68 11.34 -44.24
N PRO A 3 16.40 11.23 -43.84
CA PRO A 3 15.72 12.31 -43.15
C PRO A 3 16.26 12.49 -41.72
N LEU A 4 16.49 13.74 -41.34
CA LEU A 4 16.83 14.13 -39.97
C LEU A 4 15.68 13.78 -39.03
N THR A 5 15.86 12.71 -38.24
CA THR A 5 14.98 12.39 -37.11
C THR A 5 15.17 13.46 -36.02
N ARG A 6 14.46 14.57 -36.15
CA ARG A 6 14.36 15.59 -35.11
C ARG A 6 13.56 15.01 -33.95
N SER A 7 14.27 14.49 -32.96
CA SER A 7 13.71 14.13 -31.65
C SER A 7 12.93 15.32 -31.11
N LYS A 8 11.59 15.23 -31.08
CA LYS A 8 10.76 16.17 -30.34
C LYS A 8 11.08 15.95 -28.86
N ARG A 9 11.80 16.90 -28.25
CA ARG A 9 11.84 17.01 -26.80
C ARG A 9 10.40 17.17 -26.33
N HIS A 10 9.92 16.21 -25.56
CA HIS A 10 8.72 16.43 -24.78
C HIS A 10 9.06 17.52 -23.77
N ASP A 11 8.63 18.74 -24.05
CA ASP A 11 8.57 19.80 -23.06
C ASP A 11 7.66 19.32 -21.94
N LEU A 12 8.29 18.85 -20.86
CA LEU A 12 7.63 18.42 -19.65
C LEU A 12 6.97 19.65 -19.06
N LEU A 13 5.63 19.60 -19.00
CA LEU A 13 4.81 20.46 -18.17
C LEU A 13 5.50 20.64 -16.82
N LEU A 14 5.86 21.88 -16.52
CA LEU A 14 6.30 22.33 -15.20
C LEU A 14 5.11 22.22 -14.25
N ASP A 15 4.85 21.01 -13.76
CA ASP A 15 3.98 20.82 -12.60
C ASP A 15 4.62 21.54 -11.41
N GLY A 16 3.96 22.61 -10.98
CA GLY A 16 4.33 23.55 -9.92
C GLY A 16 4.37 22.95 -8.52
N ARG A 17 5.12 21.88 -8.34
CA ARG A 17 5.72 21.51 -7.05
C ARG A 17 7.18 21.35 -7.33
N LYS A 18 8.04 22.19 -6.71
CA LYS A 18 9.49 21.94 -6.65
C LYS A 18 9.66 20.50 -6.21
N SER A 19 9.84 19.59 -7.18
CA SER A 19 10.15 18.22 -6.87
C SER A 19 11.41 18.35 -6.03
N HIS A 20 11.39 17.90 -4.78
CA HIS A 20 12.62 17.64 -4.06
C HIS A 20 13.29 16.54 -4.89
N SER A 21 14.00 16.95 -5.95
CA SER A 21 14.97 16.13 -6.63
C SER A 21 15.96 15.80 -5.52
N GLU A 22 15.95 14.54 -5.11
CA GLU A 22 16.96 14.06 -4.19
C GLU A 22 18.31 14.47 -4.76
N TYR A 23 19.12 15.15 -3.95
CA TYR A 23 20.42 15.64 -4.39
C TYR A 23 21.20 14.50 -5.07
N GLY A 24 21.91 14.85 -6.14
CA GLY A 24 22.68 13.87 -6.91
C GLY A 24 23.76 13.20 -6.07
N THR A 25 24.19 12.02 -6.51
CA THR A 25 25.33 11.29 -5.94
C THR A 25 26.59 12.17 -5.77
N PRO A 26 26.92 13.10 -6.69
CA PRO A 26 28.07 13.99 -6.50
C PRO A 26 27.95 14.90 -5.26
N GLN A 27 26.78 15.48 -5.00
CA GLN A 27 26.60 16.39 -3.87
C GLN A 27 26.60 15.66 -2.53
N LYS A 28 26.00 14.47 -2.49
CA LYS A 28 26.03 13.59 -1.32
C LYS A 28 27.47 13.14 -0.98
N SER A 29 28.25 12.84 -2.01
CA SER A 29 29.68 12.49 -1.86
C SER A 29 30.50 13.68 -1.39
N ARG A 30 30.29 14.88 -1.95
CA ARG A 30 30.95 16.12 -1.50
C ARG A 30 30.66 16.40 -0.02
N PHE A 31 29.41 16.23 0.41
CA PHE A 31 29.03 16.37 1.81
C PHE A 31 29.76 15.36 2.71
N PHE A 32 29.73 14.07 2.39
CA PHE A 32 30.36 13.07 3.23
C PHE A 32 31.89 13.23 3.27
N ASN A 33 32.54 13.55 2.16
CA ASN A 33 33.97 13.85 2.15
C ASN A 33 34.27 15.05 3.05
N ALA A 34 33.53 16.15 2.92
CA ALA A 34 33.71 17.33 3.76
C ALA A 34 33.38 17.09 5.24
N PHE A 35 32.52 16.12 5.54
CA PHE A 35 32.21 15.70 6.91
C PHE A 35 33.30 14.81 7.49
N ASP A 36 33.89 13.94 6.68
CA ASP A 36 34.96 13.03 7.11
C ASP A 36 36.30 13.76 7.30
N THR A 37 36.52 14.86 6.57
CA THR A 37 37.71 15.72 6.70
C THR A 37 37.48 16.94 7.60
N LYS A 38 36.37 16.99 8.34
CA LYS A 38 36.04 18.17 9.16
C LYS A 38 36.90 18.23 10.42
N ASP A 39 37.19 19.44 10.89
CA ASP A 39 37.80 19.62 12.21
C ASP A 39 36.84 19.16 13.32
N VAL A 40 37.41 18.72 14.44
CA VAL A 40 36.63 18.22 15.59
C VAL A 40 35.62 19.27 16.08
N ASN A 41 36.00 20.55 16.01
CA ASN A 41 35.18 21.69 16.42
C ASN A 41 34.19 22.16 15.35
N GLU A 42 34.27 21.63 14.12
CA GLU A 42 33.40 22.08 13.04
C GLU A 42 31.98 21.51 13.21
N SER A 43 31.01 22.42 13.30
CA SER A 43 29.59 22.07 13.44
C SER A 43 29.02 21.50 12.14
N LEU A 44 28.04 20.61 12.25
CA LEU A 44 27.30 20.07 11.11
C LEU A 44 26.68 21.18 10.24
N ARG A 45 26.27 22.30 10.85
CA ARG A 45 25.68 23.44 10.14
C ARG A 45 26.70 24.12 9.23
N SER A 46 27.95 24.24 9.69
CA SER A 46 29.06 24.79 8.89
C SER A 46 29.34 23.92 7.66
N VAL A 47 29.55 22.62 7.87
CA VAL A 47 29.81 21.66 6.79
C VAL A 47 28.66 21.62 5.77
N ALA A 48 27.41 21.63 6.26
CA ALA A 48 26.22 21.64 5.41
C ALA A 48 26.12 22.94 4.59
N SER A 49 26.42 24.10 5.19
CA SER A 49 26.44 25.38 4.49
C SER A 49 27.49 25.42 3.38
N ARG A 50 28.72 24.95 3.65
CA ARG A 50 29.82 24.88 2.68
C ARG A 50 29.51 23.98 1.48
N THR A 51 28.67 22.97 1.67
CA THR A 51 28.30 21.99 0.64
C THR A 51 26.92 22.26 0.03
N GLU A 52 26.32 23.40 0.37
CA GLU A 52 25.00 23.84 -0.12
C GLU A 52 23.87 22.83 0.19
N VAL A 53 23.99 22.13 1.32
CA VAL A 53 23.01 21.15 1.82
C VAL A 53 22.29 21.74 3.03
N SER A 54 20.97 21.55 3.10
CA SER A 54 20.24 21.96 4.31
C SER A 54 20.61 21.08 5.51
N LYS A 55 20.65 21.66 6.72
CA LYS A 55 20.96 20.92 7.97
C LYS A 55 20.07 19.69 8.16
N SER A 56 18.79 19.79 7.82
CA SER A 56 17.84 18.67 7.91
C SER A 56 18.20 17.52 6.98
N THR A 57 18.63 17.83 5.75
CA THR A 57 19.09 16.82 4.79
C THR A 57 20.40 16.18 5.24
N ALA A 58 21.36 16.99 5.68
CA ALA A 58 22.65 16.53 6.19
C ALA A 58 22.47 15.55 7.37
N SER A 59 21.62 15.91 8.34
CA SER A 59 21.28 15.03 9.48
C SER A 59 20.66 13.71 9.02
N ARG A 60 19.69 13.77 8.10
CA ARG A 60 19.08 12.57 7.52
C ARG A 60 20.09 11.68 6.79
N TRP A 61 21.06 12.26 6.10
CA TRP A 61 22.10 11.51 5.41
C TRP A 61 23.07 10.82 6.35
N LEU A 62 23.44 11.46 7.46
CA LEU A 62 24.25 10.82 8.51
C LEU A 62 23.51 9.64 9.12
N GLN A 63 22.22 9.80 9.48
CA GLN A 63 21.40 8.69 9.96
C GLN A 63 21.33 7.54 8.94
N GLN A 64 21.19 7.85 7.65
CA GLN A 64 21.22 6.84 6.59
C GLN A 64 22.58 6.13 6.49
N ARG A 65 23.68 6.83 6.73
CA ARG A 65 25.03 6.27 6.76
C ARG A 65 25.21 5.35 7.96
N ASP A 66 24.71 5.72 9.14
CA ASP A 66 24.78 4.87 10.33
C ASP A 66 24.01 3.55 10.14
N ILE A 67 22.88 3.60 9.43
CA ILE A 67 22.04 2.41 9.17
C ILE A 67 22.61 1.54 8.05
N MET A 68 23.03 2.13 6.93
CA MET A 68 23.34 1.38 5.70
C MET A 68 24.83 1.31 5.37
N GLY A 69 25.68 2.13 6.02
CA GLY A 69 27.11 2.25 5.70
C GLY A 69 27.40 2.90 4.35
N SER A 70 28.40 2.39 3.63
CA SER A 70 28.83 2.85 2.29
C SER A 70 27.71 2.92 1.21
N PRO A 71 26.71 2.02 1.19
CA PRO A 71 25.54 2.19 0.34
C PRO A 71 24.81 3.55 0.45
N SER A 72 24.90 4.23 1.59
CA SER A 72 24.27 5.53 1.81
C SER A 72 24.79 6.65 0.90
N PHE A 73 26.00 6.53 0.35
CA PHE A 73 26.62 7.51 -0.55
C PHE A 73 25.90 7.58 -1.91
N ARG A 74 25.21 6.50 -2.28
CA ARG A 74 24.50 6.39 -3.56
C ARG A 74 23.14 7.07 -3.49
N ARG A 75 22.62 7.50 -4.64
CA ARG A 75 21.23 7.96 -4.73
C ARG A 75 20.32 6.76 -4.45
N THR A 76 19.59 6.80 -3.34
CA THR A 76 18.53 5.82 -3.07
C THR A 76 17.44 6.04 -4.10
N ARG A 77 17.27 5.12 -5.05
CA ARG A 77 16.10 5.15 -5.94
C ARG A 77 14.86 5.12 -5.05
N LYS A 78 13.93 6.06 -5.26
CA LYS A 78 12.59 5.95 -4.69
C LYS A 78 12.07 4.56 -5.06
N LEU A 79 11.80 3.72 -4.05
CA LEU A 79 11.08 2.47 -4.27
C LEU A 79 9.77 2.86 -4.95
N SER A 80 9.50 2.31 -6.13
CA SER A 80 8.22 2.56 -6.78
C SER A 80 7.14 2.07 -5.82
N THR A 81 6.21 2.93 -5.43
CA THR A 81 5.01 2.49 -4.70
C THR A 81 4.20 1.46 -5.51
N ARG A 82 4.44 1.41 -6.83
CA ARG A 82 3.88 0.44 -7.78
C ARG A 82 4.92 -0.62 -8.16
N LEU A 83 5.24 -1.53 -7.26
CA LEU A 83 6.15 -2.67 -7.51
C LEU A 83 5.54 -3.79 -8.39
N GLY A 84 4.44 -3.54 -9.11
CA GLY A 84 3.75 -4.57 -9.87
C GLY A 84 3.02 -4.08 -11.10
N ARG A 85 2.72 -5.01 -12.00
CA ARG A 85 1.83 -4.81 -13.16
C ARG A 85 0.49 -4.26 -12.65
N LYS A 86 -0.01 -3.19 -13.28
CA LYS A 86 -1.34 -2.66 -13.00
C LYS A 86 -2.34 -3.82 -13.11
N GLU A 87 -3.16 -4.00 -12.07
CA GLU A 87 -4.19 -5.03 -12.09
C GLU A 87 -5.14 -4.75 -13.26
N ILE A 88 -5.43 -5.79 -14.05
CA ILE A 88 -6.30 -5.70 -15.23
C ILE A 88 -7.74 -5.40 -14.79
N ILE A 89 -8.12 -5.90 -13.61
CA ILE A 89 -9.45 -5.73 -13.02
C ILE A 89 -9.29 -4.90 -11.76
N ALA A 90 -10.02 -3.80 -11.68
CA ALA A 90 -10.02 -2.94 -10.50
C ALA A 90 -10.74 -3.60 -9.32
N GLU A 91 -10.36 -3.21 -8.09
CA GLU A 91 -11.00 -3.71 -6.87
C GLU A 91 -12.52 -3.45 -6.86
N GLU A 92 -12.95 -2.28 -7.36
CA GLU A 92 -14.37 -1.92 -7.45
C GLU A 92 -15.14 -2.81 -8.43
N GLN A 93 -14.53 -3.21 -9.55
CA GLN A 93 -15.15 -4.15 -10.49
C GLN A 93 -15.33 -5.53 -9.83
N CYS A 94 -14.37 -5.97 -9.03
CA CYS A 94 -14.49 -7.22 -8.30
C CYS A 94 -15.56 -7.15 -7.20
N LYS A 95 -15.69 -6.01 -6.50
CA LYS A 95 -16.78 -5.79 -5.52
C LYS A 95 -18.14 -5.87 -6.20
N MET A 96 -18.28 -5.20 -7.35
CA MET A 96 -19.48 -5.23 -8.17
C MET A 96 -19.84 -6.66 -8.58
N LEU A 97 -18.88 -7.45 -9.09
CA LEU A 97 -19.11 -8.85 -9.49
C LEU A 97 -19.64 -9.73 -8.34
N VAL A 98 -19.28 -9.43 -7.09
CA VAL A 98 -19.71 -10.20 -5.92
C VAL A 98 -21.00 -9.65 -5.31
N ASN A 99 -21.31 -8.37 -5.49
CA ASN A 99 -22.45 -7.72 -4.87
C ASN A 99 -23.77 -8.12 -5.57
N PRO A 100 -24.71 -8.80 -4.89
CA PRO A 100 -25.98 -9.21 -5.50
C PRO A 100 -26.87 -8.04 -5.92
N ARG A 101 -26.68 -6.83 -5.37
CA ARG A 101 -27.44 -5.64 -5.79
C ARG A 101 -26.96 -5.05 -7.10
N GLU A 102 -25.68 -5.22 -7.42
CA GLU A 102 -25.04 -4.61 -8.60
C GLU A 102 -24.85 -5.62 -9.73
N ASN A 103 -24.71 -6.91 -9.40
CA ASN A 103 -24.55 -7.97 -10.39
C ASN A 103 -25.83 -8.81 -10.54
N SER A 104 -26.69 -8.39 -11.48
CA SER A 104 -27.93 -9.09 -11.85
C SER A 104 -27.70 -10.51 -12.39
N VAL A 105 -26.52 -10.76 -12.98
CA VAL A 105 -26.15 -12.02 -13.63
C VAL A 105 -25.23 -12.89 -12.76
N ARG A 106 -25.14 -12.60 -11.46
CA ARG A 106 -24.25 -13.29 -10.50
C ARG A 106 -24.39 -14.83 -10.48
N LYS A 107 -25.59 -15.35 -10.75
CA LYS A 107 -25.83 -16.81 -10.78
C LYS A 107 -25.30 -17.50 -12.04
N ARG A 108 -24.91 -16.75 -13.07
CA ARG A 108 -24.35 -17.28 -14.32
C ARG A 108 -22.85 -17.55 -14.18
N LYS A 109 -22.29 -18.27 -15.14
CA LYS A 109 -20.83 -18.54 -15.21
C LYS A 109 -20.05 -17.22 -15.28
N LEU A 110 -18.83 -17.21 -14.73
CA LEU A 110 -18.01 -16.01 -14.61
C LEU A 110 -17.73 -15.36 -15.98
N ASP A 111 -17.51 -16.17 -17.01
CA ASP A 111 -17.27 -15.74 -18.40
C ASP A 111 -18.40 -14.84 -18.89
N TYR A 112 -19.65 -15.29 -18.68
CA TYR A 112 -20.84 -14.52 -19.02
C TYR A 112 -20.94 -13.22 -18.19
N GLN A 113 -20.54 -13.25 -16.92
CA GLN A 113 -20.53 -12.04 -16.10
C GLN A 113 -19.51 -11.00 -16.61
N LEU A 114 -18.33 -11.46 -17.05
CA LEU A 114 -17.30 -10.58 -17.60
C LEU A 114 -17.77 -9.93 -18.92
N GLU A 115 -18.43 -10.70 -19.79
CA GLU A 115 -19.03 -10.19 -21.02
C GLU A 115 -20.14 -9.18 -20.74
N TYR A 116 -21.07 -9.51 -19.83
CA TYR A 116 -22.19 -8.65 -19.46
C TYR A 116 -21.73 -7.29 -18.91
N HIS A 117 -20.70 -7.30 -18.06
CA HIS A 117 -20.13 -6.08 -17.46
C HIS A 117 -19.02 -5.43 -18.31
N LYS A 118 -18.78 -5.95 -19.54
CA LYS A 118 -17.76 -5.46 -20.48
C LYS A 118 -16.36 -5.39 -19.86
N ILE A 119 -16.03 -6.36 -19.01
CA ILE A 119 -14.71 -6.45 -18.36
C ILE A 119 -13.78 -7.24 -19.29
N ASN A 120 -12.82 -6.54 -19.89
CA ASN A 120 -11.83 -7.17 -20.76
C ASN A 120 -10.73 -7.88 -19.93
N ALA A 121 -11.07 -9.05 -19.40
CA ALA A 121 -10.14 -9.90 -18.67
C ALA A 121 -10.43 -11.38 -18.92
N SER A 122 -9.38 -12.21 -18.87
CA SER A 122 -9.57 -13.65 -18.88
C SER A 122 -10.24 -14.13 -17.59
N VAL A 123 -10.96 -15.24 -17.68
CA VAL A 123 -11.59 -15.92 -16.55
C VAL A 123 -10.60 -16.19 -15.42
N SER A 124 -9.40 -16.67 -15.77
CA SER A 124 -8.32 -16.96 -14.81
C SER A 124 -7.86 -15.70 -14.08
N THR A 125 -7.78 -14.56 -14.78
CA THR A 125 -7.43 -13.26 -14.20
C THR A 125 -8.50 -12.80 -13.22
N ALA A 126 -9.77 -12.94 -13.61
CA ALA A 126 -10.92 -12.60 -12.76
C ALA A 126 -10.99 -13.46 -11.49
N GLN A 127 -10.79 -14.77 -11.61
CA GLN A 127 -10.75 -15.67 -10.46
C GLN A 127 -9.63 -15.32 -9.49
N ARG A 128 -8.42 -15.05 -9.98
CA ARG A 128 -7.29 -14.62 -9.14
C ARG A 128 -7.57 -13.30 -8.43
N ALA A 129 -8.18 -12.33 -9.13
CA ALA A 129 -8.56 -11.05 -8.54
C ALA A 129 -9.63 -11.21 -7.44
N LEU A 130 -10.66 -12.01 -7.70
CA LEU A 130 -11.71 -12.32 -6.73
C LEU A 130 -11.15 -13.07 -5.51
N ALA A 131 -10.27 -14.05 -5.70
CA ALA A 131 -9.63 -14.80 -4.62
C ALA A 131 -8.81 -13.88 -3.69
N ARG A 132 -8.07 -12.91 -4.24
CA ARG A 132 -7.35 -11.90 -3.45
C ARG A 132 -8.30 -11.11 -2.55
N ILE A 133 -9.42 -10.66 -3.10
CA ILE A 133 -10.41 -9.89 -2.34
C ILE A 133 -11.11 -10.75 -1.28
N GLN A 134 -11.36 -12.03 -1.56
CA GLN A 134 -11.86 -12.95 -0.55
C GLN A 134 -10.88 -13.15 0.62
N ILE A 135 -9.58 -13.24 0.34
CA ILE A 135 -8.54 -13.34 1.39
C ILE A 135 -8.54 -12.08 2.27
N THR A 136 -8.59 -10.89 1.66
CA THR A 136 -8.60 -9.62 2.40
C THR A 136 -9.89 -9.46 3.20
N LEU A 137 -11.05 -9.76 2.62
CA LEU A 137 -12.35 -9.74 3.32
C LEU A 137 -12.40 -10.76 4.46
N GLY A 138 -11.85 -11.96 4.25
CA GLY A 138 -11.72 -12.99 5.29
C GLY A 138 -10.85 -12.54 6.47
N ALA A 139 -9.72 -11.87 6.17
CA ALA A 139 -8.85 -11.30 7.20
C ALA A 139 -9.56 -10.18 8.00
N ILE A 140 -10.29 -9.30 7.30
CA ILE A 140 -11.10 -8.25 7.93
C ILE A 140 -12.19 -8.86 8.82
N SER A 141 -12.90 -9.89 8.35
CA SER A 141 -13.93 -10.60 9.12
C SER A 141 -13.39 -11.17 10.42
N ARG A 142 -12.24 -11.87 10.37
CA ARG A 142 -11.56 -12.42 11.55
C ARG A 142 -11.16 -11.31 12.53
N ARG A 143 -10.68 -10.17 12.03
CA ARG A 143 -10.32 -9.02 12.87
C ARG A 143 -11.52 -8.41 13.58
N ILE A 144 -12.66 -8.29 12.87
CA ILE A 144 -13.92 -7.81 13.47
C ILE A 144 -14.42 -8.79 14.55
N LEU A 145 -14.40 -10.10 14.28
CA LEU A 145 -14.80 -11.12 15.24
C LEU A 145 -13.93 -11.08 16.51
N ARG A 146 -12.60 -11.01 16.36
CA ARG A 146 -11.67 -10.83 17.50
C ARG A 146 -11.96 -9.55 18.29
N ARG A 147 -12.27 -8.44 17.61
CA ARG A 147 -12.62 -7.18 18.29
C ARG A 147 -13.94 -7.29 19.06
N LYS A 148 -14.94 -7.98 18.52
CA LYS A 148 -16.21 -8.25 19.21
C LYS A 148 -16.03 -9.13 20.44
N SER A 149 -15.19 -10.17 20.37
CA SER A 149 -14.91 -11.02 21.53
C SER A 149 -14.17 -10.25 22.63
N LEU A 150 -13.20 -9.40 22.28
CA LEU A 150 -12.49 -8.53 23.24
C LEU A 150 -13.42 -7.50 23.90
N ILE A 151 -14.34 -6.89 23.15
CA ILE A 151 -15.35 -5.98 23.73
C ILE A 151 -16.26 -6.74 24.71
N LYS A 152 -16.63 -7.99 24.39
CA LYS A 152 -17.44 -8.84 25.27
C LYS A 152 -16.70 -9.19 26.57
N THR A 153 -15.42 -9.54 26.51
CA THR A 153 -14.62 -9.84 27.72
C THR A 153 -14.46 -8.60 28.60
N VAL A 154 -14.11 -7.45 28.02
CA VAL A 154 -14.03 -6.17 28.77
C VAL A 154 -15.36 -5.82 29.44
N ARG A 155 -16.50 -6.08 28.80
CA ARG A 155 -17.83 -5.81 29.39
C ARG A 155 -18.15 -6.75 30.56
N ILE A 156 -17.78 -8.03 30.47
CA ILE A 156 -17.96 -9.01 31.55
C ILE A 156 -17.06 -8.68 32.74
N GLU A 157 -15.81 -8.28 32.49
CA GLU A 157 -14.84 -7.93 33.52
C GLU A 157 -15.23 -6.65 34.29
N LYS A 158 -15.75 -5.63 33.61
CA LYS A 158 -16.34 -4.44 34.27
C LYS A 158 -17.52 -4.80 35.18
N ASN A 159 -18.34 -5.76 34.77
CA ASN A 159 -19.49 -6.20 35.55
C ASN A 159 -19.11 -7.09 36.76
N THR A 160 -17.88 -7.62 36.80
CA THR A 160 -17.40 -8.54 37.85
C THR A 160 -16.36 -7.92 38.79
N GLY A 161 -16.06 -6.63 38.64
CA GLY A 161 -15.20 -5.87 39.55
C GLY A 161 -13.70 -6.24 39.50
N LYS A 162 -13.29 -7.15 38.61
CA LYS A 162 -11.88 -7.59 38.49
C LYS A 162 -11.09 -6.62 37.61
N ASN A 163 -10.14 -5.91 38.21
CA ASN A 163 -9.32 -4.91 37.55
C ASN A 163 -8.00 -5.53 37.07
N ILE A 164 -7.84 -5.75 35.76
CA ILE A 164 -6.56 -6.11 35.15
C ILE A 164 -6.21 -5.07 34.09
N LYS A 165 -4.97 -4.57 34.15
CA LYS A 165 -4.40 -3.53 33.26
C LYS A 165 -4.47 -3.94 31.78
N THR A 166 -5.55 -3.64 31.08
CA THR A 166 -5.64 -3.86 29.63
C THR A 166 -5.00 -2.71 28.85
N LYS A 167 -3.69 -2.81 28.59
CA LYS A 167 -2.94 -1.91 27.67
C LYS A 167 -3.37 -1.98 26.19
N GLN A 168 -4.43 -2.69 25.82
CA GLN A 168 -4.77 -2.99 24.41
C GLN A 168 -5.90 -2.13 23.80
N LEU A 169 -6.46 -1.15 24.52
CA LEU A 169 -7.61 -0.36 24.03
C LEU A 169 -7.23 0.78 23.06
N CYS A 170 -5.96 0.94 22.67
CA CYS A 170 -5.49 2.09 21.88
C CYS A 170 -5.64 1.96 20.35
N LEU A 171 -6.29 0.91 19.81
CA LEU A 171 -6.32 0.64 18.35
C LEU A 171 -7.70 0.81 17.70
N PHE A 172 -8.60 1.58 18.30
CA PHE A 172 -10.01 1.62 17.91
C PHE A 172 -10.32 2.71 16.88
N GLY A 173 -9.93 2.49 15.62
CA GLY A 173 -10.45 3.25 14.47
C GLY A 173 -11.97 3.04 14.27
N ASN A 174 -12.61 4.04 13.65
CA ASN A 174 -14.06 4.28 13.51
C ASN A 174 -14.92 3.06 13.15
N ILE A 175 -15.92 2.80 14.00
CA ILE A 175 -16.85 1.64 13.99
C ILE A 175 -17.78 1.62 12.76
N SER A 176 -18.12 2.79 12.20
CA SER A 176 -19.04 2.94 11.07
C SER A 176 -18.56 2.25 9.79
N THR A 177 -17.26 2.38 9.49
CA THR A 177 -16.63 1.80 8.28
C THR A 177 -16.57 0.27 8.27
N LEU A 178 -16.67 -0.37 9.44
CA LEU A 178 -16.62 -1.82 9.58
C LEU A 178 -18.00 -2.48 9.42
N ARG A 179 -19.07 -1.73 9.67
CA ARG A 179 -20.45 -2.24 9.60
C ARG A 179 -20.90 -2.50 8.16
N THR A 180 -20.56 -1.60 7.23
CA THR A 180 -20.79 -1.75 5.77
C THR A 180 -19.96 -2.88 5.15
N LYS A 181 -18.72 -3.08 5.61
CA LYS A 181 -17.89 -4.22 5.15
C LYS A 181 -18.41 -5.57 5.64
N TYR A 182 -19.02 -5.62 6.82
CA TYR A 182 -19.54 -6.85 7.41
C TYR A 182 -20.84 -7.35 6.74
N THR A 183 -21.71 -6.46 6.27
CA THR A 183 -22.92 -6.83 5.52
C THR A 183 -22.58 -7.51 4.20
N LEU A 184 -21.55 -7.02 3.49
CA LEU A 184 -21.02 -7.64 2.27
C LEU A 184 -20.43 -9.05 2.53
N ILE A 185 -19.77 -9.24 3.68
CA ILE A 185 -19.19 -10.54 4.06
C ILE A 185 -20.27 -11.57 4.44
N ARG A 186 -21.36 -11.13 5.08
CA ARG A 186 -22.45 -12.03 5.50
C ARG A 186 -23.20 -12.57 4.28
N THR A 187 -23.47 -11.75 3.26
CA THR A 187 -24.06 -12.18 1.99
C THR A 187 -23.16 -13.14 1.20
N ILE A 188 -21.83 -12.94 1.23
CA ILE A 188 -20.88 -13.87 0.58
C ILE A 188 -20.88 -15.26 1.26
N ARG A 189 -21.04 -15.32 2.59
CA ARG A 189 -20.98 -16.58 3.35
C ARG A 189 -22.30 -17.35 3.44
N SER A 190 -23.44 -16.67 3.51
CA SER A 190 -24.75 -17.33 3.65
C SER A 190 -25.25 -17.98 2.36
N GLU A 191 -24.66 -17.65 1.21
CA GLU A 191 -25.17 -18.04 -0.11
C GLU A 191 -24.30 -19.08 -0.84
N GLY A 192 -23.44 -19.82 -0.13
CA GLY A 192 -22.80 -21.03 -0.67
C GLY A 192 -22.02 -20.82 -1.98
N ILE A 193 -21.12 -19.84 -2.01
CA ILE A 193 -20.30 -19.59 -3.21
C ILE A 193 -19.16 -20.63 -3.27
N TYR A 194 -19.34 -21.60 -4.17
CA TYR A 194 -18.48 -22.73 -4.59
C TYR A 194 -18.51 -23.99 -3.72
N SER A 195 -19.45 -24.89 -4.02
CA SER A 195 -19.13 -26.32 -4.06
C SER A 195 -18.06 -26.50 -5.15
N VAL A 196 -16.82 -26.74 -4.72
CA VAL A 196 -15.79 -27.30 -5.61
C VAL A 196 -16.24 -28.74 -5.84
N SER A 197 -16.91 -28.98 -6.96
CA SER A 197 -17.17 -30.33 -7.46
C SER A 197 -15.81 -31.00 -7.66
N LYS A 198 -15.46 -31.93 -6.76
CA LYS A 198 -14.48 -32.98 -7.04
C LYS A 198 -14.99 -33.74 -8.26
N ALA A 199 -14.48 -33.38 -9.44
CA ALA A 199 -14.64 -34.21 -10.62
C ALA A 199 -13.79 -35.47 -10.39
N HIS A 200 -14.46 -36.62 -10.37
CA HIS A 200 -13.83 -37.91 -10.60
C HIS A 200 -13.36 -37.94 -12.06
N VAL A 201 -12.05 -38.11 -12.26
CA VAL A 201 -11.45 -38.88 -13.34
C VAL A 201 -10.32 -39.68 -12.71
#